data_AF-A0A3D5IF30-F1
#
_entry.id   AF-A0A3D5IF30-F1
#
_cell.length_a   1.000
_cell.length_b   1.000
_cell.length_c   1.000
_cell.angle_alpha   90.00
_cell.angle_beta   90.00
_cell.angle_gamma   90.00
#
_symmetry.space_group_name_H-M   'P 1'
#
loop_
_entity.id
_entity.type
_entity.pdbx_description
1 polymer ?
#
loop_
_entity_poly.entity_id
_entity_poly.type
_entity_poly.pdbx_seq_one_letter_code
_entity_poly.pdbx_strand_id
1 'polypeptide(L)'
;MTVTTESQDFISVCGSFFKIPSSSNLRWLIMFYALPRELVEKRPAFLSIPRKVREVVHNEKWMRMVNSDMFLELVWDCYAWVSWQFFKVPAPHGGYMPVPGSFYLYSGNFPLWRYAYITAAHIREKLDKMPEFCFQRLFSMGKDYEVPWLPYENFYDFFGQMTMKIVEEQHWQETFDMLWEHRAHEDYNGSSTKQRDFERSWYHSRSLEKELSLEQIRGNDAELPVNAMCHAAVQSFEEQLFDEEQIKQFVQTLPDMDRQIIMLRMQNDTLAEIARKLNFANAGSVSKRLAKIRKQLEIYRKK
;
A
#
# COMPACT_ATOMS: atom_id res chain seq x y z
N MET A 1 16.71 49.08 7.64
CA MET A 1 17.67 48.20 8.33
C MET A 1 17.01 47.68 9.59
N THR A 2 16.55 46.44 9.55
CA THR A 2 16.11 45.69 10.74
C THR A 2 16.65 44.28 10.55
N VAL A 3 17.74 44.03 11.27
CA VAL A 3 18.42 42.74 11.35
C VAL A 3 17.66 41.88 12.36
N THR A 4 17.83 40.56 12.21
CA THR A 4 17.62 39.47 13.18
C THR A 4 16.24 38.83 13.24
N THR A 5 16.10 37.70 12.55
CA THR A 5 16.05 36.39 13.23
C THR A 5 16.43 35.30 12.22
N GLU A 6 17.73 35.07 12.02
CA GLU A 6 18.18 33.80 11.46
C GLU A 6 17.93 32.73 12.53
N SER A 7 17.06 31.76 12.23
CA SER A 7 16.83 30.63 13.13
C SER A 7 18.16 29.89 13.33
N GLN A 8 18.56 29.79 14.58
CA GLN A 8 19.77 29.08 14.99
C GLN A 8 19.50 27.57 14.93
N ASP A 9 19.56 26.99 13.72
CA ASP A 9 19.36 25.55 13.48
C ASP A 9 20.63 24.74 13.81
N PHE A 10 21.06 24.77 15.08
CA PHE A 10 22.26 24.06 15.54
C PHE A 10 21.92 22.88 16.46
N ILE A 11 22.53 21.71 16.20
CA ILE A 11 22.46 20.55 17.09
C ILE A 11 23.58 20.65 18.14
N SER A 12 23.22 20.56 19.43
CA SER A 12 24.17 20.50 20.54
C SER A 12 24.76 19.09 20.68
N VAL A 13 26.06 19.02 20.94
CA VAL A 13 26.87 17.81 20.94
C VAL A 13 27.34 17.51 22.37
N CYS A 14 27.38 16.23 22.75
CA CYS A 14 27.93 15.76 24.02
C CYS A 14 29.40 16.22 24.20
N GLY A 15 29.59 17.37 24.85
CA GLY A 15 30.87 17.86 25.39
C GLY A 15 31.86 18.53 24.44
N SER A 16 31.78 18.36 23.11
CA SER A 16 32.68 19.08 22.16
C SER A 16 32.00 19.42 20.83
N PHE A 17 32.03 20.70 20.46
CA PHE A 17 31.19 21.29 19.41
C PHE A 17 31.82 21.16 18.01
N PHE A 18 31.36 20.18 17.21
CA PHE A 18 31.43 20.27 15.75
C PHE A 18 30.06 20.68 15.22
N LYS A 19 30.00 21.83 14.53
CA LYS A 19 28.75 22.39 14.00
C LYS A 19 28.59 22.00 12.54
N ILE A 20 27.53 21.26 12.22
CA ILE A 20 27.15 20.94 10.84
C ILE A 20 25.87 21.70 10.54
N PRO A 21 25.83 22.50 9.47
CA PRO A 21 24.60 23.18 9.06
C PRO A 21 23.46 22.18 8.85
N SER A 22 22.25 22.54 9.27
CA SER A 22 21.07 21.70 9.08
C SER A 22 20.79 21.38 7.60
N SER A 23 21.23 22.25 6.68
CA SER A 23 21.15 22.11 5.23
C SER A 23 22.24 21.22 4.61
N SER A 24 23.20 20.70 5.37
CA SER A 24 24.30 19.92 4.82
C SER A 24 23.89 18.46 4.55
N ASN A 25 24.18 17.98 3.33
CA ASN A 25 23.98 16.58 2.97
C ASN A 25 24.78 15.61 3.83
N LEU A 26 25.85 16.08 4.49
CA LEU A 26 26.64 15.29 5.44
C LEU A 26 25.77 14.68 6.56
N ARG A 27 24.67 15.31 6.92
CA ARG A 27 23.73 14.77 7.92
C ARG A 27 23.17 13.43 7.48
N TRP A 28 23.03 13.17 6.19
CA TRP A 28 22.49 11.91 5.65
C TRP A 28 23.55 10.83 5.51
N LEU A 29 24.83 11.15 5.72
CA LEU A 29 25.93 10.19 5.56
C LEU A 29 25.87 9.03 6.55
N ILE A 30 25.38 9.26 7.77
CA ILE A 30 25.19 8.15 8.72
C ILE A 30 24.11 7.17 8.25
N MET A 31 23.03 7.69 7.66
CA MET A 31 21.97 6.87 7.07
C MET A 31 22.50 6.11 5.85
N PHE A 32 23.32 6.77 5.01
CA PHE A 32 24.03 6.09 3.92
C PHE A 32 24.93 4.95 4.43
N TYR A 33 25.69 5.15 5.50
CA TYR A 33 26.49 4.07 6.08
C TYR A 33 25.65 3.00 6.77
N ALA A 34 24.44 3.29 7.22
CA ALA A 34 23.54 2.25 7.71
C ALA A 34 22.88 1.43 6.59
N LEU A 35 23.04 1.79 5.31
CA LEU A 35 22.49 1.01 4.20
C LEU A 35 23.23 -0.33 4.03
N PRO A 36 22.50 -1.42 3.71
CA PRO A 36 23.07 -2.67 3.22
C PRO A 36 23.73 -2.49 1.87
N ARG A 37 24.72 -3.34 1.59
CA ARG A 37 25.47 -3.31 0.33
C ARG A 37 24.56 -3.56 -0.86
N GLU A 38 23.62 -4.48 -0.72
CA GLU A 38 22.63 -4.91 -1.72
C GLU A 38 21.75 -3.75 -2.21
N LEU A 39 21.47 -2.78 -1.33
CA LEU A 39 20.70 -1.59 -1.71
C LEU A 39 21.58 -0.57 -2.46
N VAL A 40 22.82 -0.36 -2.01
CA VAL A 40 23.76 0.56 -2.65
C VAL A 40 24.23 0.04 -4.01
N GLU A 41 24.31 -1.29 -4.20
CA GLU A 41 24.69 -1.92 -5.47
C GLU A 41 23.78 -1.55 -6.65
N LYS A 42 22.53 -1.16 -6.39
CA LYS A 42 21.61 -0.65 -7.41
C LYS A 42 22.06 0.68 -8.02
N ARG A 43 22.88 1.45 -7.32
CA ARG A 43 23.55 2.66 -7.81
C ARG A 43 25.07 2.51 -7.61
N PRO A 44 25.76 1.71 -8.46
CA PRO A 44 27.11 1.21 -8.20
C PRO A 44 28.17 2.30 -8.06
N ALA A 45 27.93 3.50 -8.61
CA ALA A 45 28.79 4.66 -8.40
C ALA A 45 29.07 4.92 -6.90
N PHE A 46 28.06 4.74 -6.04
CA PHE A 46 28.15 5.00 -4.61
C PHE A 46 28.90 3.92 -3.82
N LEU A 47 29.12 2.73 -4.38
CA LEU A 47 29.98 1.70 -3.76
C LEU A 47 31.44 2.14 -3.66
N SER A 48 31.86 3.06 -4.53
CA SER A 48 33.23 3.58 -4.55
C SER A 48 33.50 4.60 -3.45
N ILE A 49 32.46 5.13 -2.78
CA ILE A 49 32.62 6.06 -1.67
C ILE A 49 33.28 5.30 -0.51
N PRO A 50 34.43 5.79 0.01
CA PRO A 50 35.07 5.17 1.17
C PRO A 50 34.12 5.11 2.36
N ARG A 51 34.11 3.98 3.07
CA ARG A 51 33.36 3.85 4.33
C ARG A 51 34.13 4.37 5.54
N LYS A 52 35.18 5.17 5.29
CA LYS A 52 35.96 5.92 6.27
C LYS A 52 35.61 7.40 6.13
N VAL A 53 34.92 7.92 7.15
CA VAL A 53 34.29 9.25 7.08
C VAL A 53 35.30 10.37 6.86
N ARG A 54 36.47 10.28 7.49
CA ARG A 54 37.55 11.26 7.33
C ARG A 54 38.05 11.31 5.89
N GLU A 55 38.14 10.17 5.19
CA GLU A 55 38.54 10.15 3.78
C GLU A 55 37.50 10.79 2.86
N VAL A 56 36.21 10.63 3.19
CA VAL A 56 35.12 11.28 2.45
C VAL A 56 35.15 12.79 2.65
N VAL A 57 35.23 13.25 3.90
CA VAL A 57 35.13 14.68 4.26
C VAL A 57 36.36 15.47 3.79
N HIS A 58 37.54 14.84 3.71
CA HIS A 58 38.77 15.50 3.28
C HIS A 58 39.05 15.37 1.77
N ASN A 59 38.14 14.78 0.99
CA ASN A 59 38.32 14.58 -0.45
C ASN A 59 37.19 15.24 -1.25
N GLU A 60 37.55 16.20 -2.09
CA GLU A 60 36.59 16.95 -2.90
C GLU A 60 35.75 16.07 -3.84
N LYS A 61 36.32 14.99 -4.37
CA LYS A 61 35.61 14.05 -5.24
C LYS A 61 34.43 13.43 -4.50
N TRP A 62 34.67 12.95 -3.28
CA TRP A 62 33.65 12.28 -2.47
C TRP A 62 32.65 13.28 -1.90
N MET A 63 33.11 14.45 -1.47
CA MET A 63 32.22 15.54 -1.05
C MET A 63 31.29 15.99 -2.18
N ARG A 64 31.75 16.04 -3.43
CA ARG A 64 30.88 16.34 -4.59
C ARG A 64 29.80 15.29 -4.78
N MET A 65 30.13 14.00 -4.58
CA MET A 65 29.14 12.94 -4.65
C MET A 65 28.12 13.02 -3.51
N VAL A 66 28.57 13.25 -2.27
CA VAL A 66 27.67 13.39 -1.10
C VAL A 66 26.76 14.62 -1.23
N ASN A 67 27.26 15.71 -1.81
CA ASN A 67 26.46 16.92 -2.05
C ASN A 67 25.57 16.85 -3.29
N SER A 68 25.49 15.72 -3.99
CA SER A 68 24.62 15.56 -5.17
C SER A 68 23.19 15.19 -4.78
N ASP A 69 22.22 15.58 -5.60
CA ASP A 69 20.82 15.15 -5.43
C ASP A 69 20.69 13.63 -5.54
N MET A 70 21.48 13.00 -6.41
CA MET A 70 21.51 11.53 -6.57
C MET A 70 21.87 10.79 -5.28
N PHE A 71 22.67 11.41 -4.40
CA PHE A 71 23.02 10.84 -3.09
C PHE A 71 21.83 10.90 -2.15
N LEU A 72 21.15 12.05 -2.08
CA LEU A 72 19.94 12.20 -1.26
C LEU A 72 18.84 11.27 -1.73
N GLU A 73 18.59 11.20 -3.05
CA GLU A 73 17.65 10.26 -3.63
C GLU A 73 17.96 8.82 -3.23
N LEU A 74 19.22 8.36 -3.35
CA LEU A 74 19.58 7.00 -2.96
C LEU A 74 19.22 6.71 -1.50
N VAL A 75 19.61 7.62 -0.59
CA VAL A 75 19.33 7.45 0.84
C VAL A 75 17.83 7.47 1.06
N TRP A 76 17.13 8.52 0.62
CA TRP A 76 15.70 8.70 0.86
C TRP A 76 14.87 7.57 0.24
N ASP A 77 15.17 7.12 -0.98
CA ASP A 77 14.48 6.01 -1.63
C ASP A 77 14.60 4.71 -0.83
N CYS A 78 15.78 4.41 -0.28
CA CYS A 78 15.96 3.19 0.52
C CYS A 78 15.17 3.24 1.83
N TYR A 79 15.15 4.39 2.50
CA TYR A 79 14.43 4.58 3.75
C TYR A 79 12.91 4.70 3.58
N ALA A 80 12.46 5.32 2.48
CA ALA A 80 11.06 5.31 2.08
C ALA A 80 10.61 3.89 1.73
N TRP A 81 11.43 3.15 0.97
CA TRP A 81 11.14 1.76 0.60
C TRP A 81 10.96 0.86 1.82
N VAL A 82 11.87 0.91 2.80
CA VAL A 82 11.72 0.08 4.03
C VAL A 82 10.52 0.55 4.84
N SER A 83 10.30 1.86 4.98
CA SER A 83 9.15 2.40 5.73
C SER A 83 7.83 1.91 5.14
N TRP A 84 7.73 1.92 3.81
CA TRP A 84 6.57 1.42 3.07
C TRP A 84 6.25 -0.04 3.39
N GLN A 85 7.25 -0.90 3.58
CA GLN A 85 7.01 -2.33 3.91
C GLN A 85 6.30 -2.52 5.24
N PHE A 86 6.43 -1.55 6.16
CA PHE A 86 5.87 -1.60 7.51
C PHE A 86 4.61 -0.76 7.69
N PHE A 87 4.19 -0.01 6.66
CA PHE A 87 2.89 0.65 6.65
C PHE A 87 1.77 -0.39 6.55
N LYS A 88 0.74 -0.16 7.35
CA LYS A 88 -0.43 -1.03 7.44
C LYS A 88 -1.66 -0.29 6.98
N VAL A 89 -2.53 -1.01 6.27
CA VAL A 89 -3.79 -0.50 5.72
C VAL A 89 -4.92 -1.48 6.00
N PRO A 90 -6.19 -1.04 5.99
CA PRO A 90 -7.33 -1.90 6.24
C PRO A 90 -7.39 -3.10 5.29
N ALA A 91 -7.52 -4.30 5.84
CA ALA A 91 -7.64 -5.53 5.07
C ALA A 91 -9.12 -5.77 4.67
N PRO A 92 -9.40 -6.36 3.49
CA PRO A 92 -10.77 -6.61 3.02
C PRO A 92 -11.62 -7.53 3.92
N HIS A 93 -11.00 -8.28 4.83
CA HIS A 93 -11.67 -9.24 5.72
C HIS A 93 -11.56 -8.85 7.20
N GLY A 94 -11.25 -7.58 7.48
CA GLY A 94 -11.02 -7.06 8.82
C GLY A 94 -9.56 -7.17 9.26
N GLY A 95 -9.18 -6.29 10.18
CA GLY A 95 -7.79 -6.12 10.62
C GLY A 95 -6.95 -5.33 9.62
N TYR A 96 -5.63 -5.49 9.73
CA TYR A 96 -4.65 -4.73 8.95
C TYR A 96 -3.75 -5.64 8.14
N MET A 97 -3.37 -5.18 6.94
CA MET A 97 -2.40 -5.82 6.08
C MET A 97 -1.30 -4.84 5.66
N PRO A 98 -0.11 -5.32 5.27
CA PRO A 98 0.87 -4.46 4.61
C PRO A 98 0.30 -3.85 3.34
N VAL A 99 0.80 -2.68 2.93
CA VAL A 99 0.38 -2.06 1.68
C VAL A 99 0.65 -3.02 0.50
N PRO A 100 -0.37 -3.39 -0.29
CA PRO A 100 -0.26 -4.46 -1.26
C PRO A 100 0.59 -4.08 -2.47
N GLY A 101 1.59 -4.91 -2.76
CA GLY A 101 2.43 -4.75 -3.95
C GLY A 101 3.63 -3.84 -3.72
N SER A 102 4.38 -3.60 -4.78
CA SER A 102 5.62 -2.83 -4.69
C SER A 102 5.33 -1.34 -4.53
N PHE A 103 6.19 -0.66 -3.76
CA PHE A 103 6.26 0.79 -3.65
C PHE A 103 6.20 1.51 -5.01
N TYR A 104 6.83 0.95 -6.06
CA TYR A 104 6.88 1.54 -7.40
C TYR A 104 5.56 1.47 -8.19
N LEU A 105 4.56 0.73 -7.69
CA LEU A 105 3.22 0.69 -8.29
C LEU A 105 2.39 1.91 -7.95
N TYR A 106 2.85 2.72 -7.00
CA TYR A 106 2.17 3.90 -6.51
C TYR A 106 2.89 5.14 -7.01
N SER A 107 2.13 6.18 -7.30
CA SER A 107 2.67 7.44 -7.80
C SER A 107 3.09 8.35 -6.62
N GLY A 108 3.93 9.34 -6.92
CA GLY A 108 4.23 10.41 -5.97
C GLY A 108 3.04 11.33 -5.67
N ASN A 109 1.89 11.16 -6.32
CA ASN A 109 0.66 11.86 -5.97
C ASN A 109 -0.05 11.19 -4.79
N PHE A 110 0.15 9.88 -4.59
CA PHE A 110 -0.46 9.17 -3.48
C PHE A 110 0.08 9.68 -2.15
N PRO A 111 -0.77 10.24 -1.25
CA PRO A 111 -0.26 10.80 -0.02
C PRO A 111 0.46 9.77 0.87
N LEU A 112 0.00 8.50 0.90
CA LEU A 112 0.67 7.44 1.65
C LEU A 112 2.10 7.18 1.15
N TRP A 113 2.34 7.35 -0.17
CA TRP A 113 3.69 7.26 -0.74
C TRP A 113 4.57 8.41 -0.23
N ARG A 114 4.03 9.62 -0.11
CA ARG A 114 4.73 10.77 0.47
C ARG A 114 5.05 10.55 1.95
N TYR A 115 4.15 9.92 2.70
CA TYR A 115 4.41 9.55 4.10
C TYR A 115 5.62 8.64 4.26
N ALA A 116 5.94 7.80 3.28
CA ALA A 116 7.17 6.99 3.32
C ALA A 116 8.43 7.86 3.32
N TYR A 117 8.47 8.93 2.52
CA TYR A 117 9.58 9.90 2.52
C TYR A 117 9.59 10.78 3.78
N ILE A 118 8.41 11.18 4.27
CA ILE A 118 8.31 11.92 5.54
C ILE A 118 8.87 11.07 6.69
N THR A 119 8.61 9.76 6.69
CA THR A 119 9.14 8.83 7.69
C THR A 119 10.68 8.80 7.68
N ALA A 120 11.33 8.92 6.52
CA ALA A 120 12.79 8.98 6.45
C ALA A 120 13.37 10.17 7.23
N ALA A 121 12.69 11.32 7.23
CA ALA A 121 13.07 12.48 8.04
C ALA A 121 12.92 12.21 9.55
N HIS A 122 11.82 11.57 9.97
CA HIS A 122 11.65 11.19 11.38
C HIS A 122 12.65 10.12 11.85
N ILE A 123 12.99 9.16 10.98
CA ILE A 123 14.06 8.19 11.24
C ILE A 123 15.36 8.96 11.50
N ARG A 124 15.68 9.95 10.66
CA ARG A 124 16.88 10.78 10.84
C ARG A 124 16.90 11.49 12.19
N GLU A 125 15.79 12.13 12.57
CA GLU A 125 15.67 12.81 13.87
C GLU A 125 15.82 11.85 15.05
N LYS A 126 15.28 10.64 14.94
CA LYS A 126 15.46 9.60 15.96
C LYS A 126 16.91 9.14 16.06
N LEU A 127 17.58 8.92 14.93
CA LEU A 127 19.00 8.56 14.90
C LEU A 127 19.88 9.67 15.50
N ASP A 128 19.56 10.94 15.27
CA ASP A 128 20.29 12.06 15.87
C ASP A 128 20.22 12.09 17.40
N LYS A 129 19.15 11.54 17.98
CA LYS A 129 18.98 11.41 19.43
C LYS A 129 19.67 10.17 20.00
N MET A 130 20.12 9.23 19.15
CA MET A 130 20.81 8.02 19.56
C MET A 130 22.33 8.25 19.60
N PRO A 131 23.01 8.03 20.74
CA PRO A 131 24.47 8.18 20.84
C PRO A 131 25.24 7.31 19.84
N GLU A 132 24.68 6.14 19.51
CA GLU A 132 25.29 5.15 18.62
C GLU A 132 25.28 5.57 17.14
N PHE A 133 24.30 6.41 16.76
CA PHE A 133 23.97 6.76 15.37
C PHE A 133 24.03 8.27 15.08
N CYS A 134 24.60 9.06 15.98
CA CYS A 134 24.83 10.47 15.68
C CYS A 134 26.00 10.59 14.68
N PHE A 135 25.93 11.54 13.75
CA PHE A 135 27.01 11.74 12.77
C PHE A 135 28.35 12.05 13.44
N GLN A 136 28.34 12.68 14.61
CA GLN A 136 29.57 12.96 15.38
C GLN A 136 30.31 11.68 15.78
N ARG A 137 29.58 10.59 16.09
CA ARG A 137 30.17 9.31 16.46
C ARG A 137 31.11 8.80 15.37
N LEU A 138 30.81 9.08 14.11
CA LEU A 138 31.65 8.71 12.97
C LEU A 138 33.05 9.36 13.02
N PHE A 139 33.20 10.54 13.62
CA PHE A 139 34.52 11.17 13.83
C PHE A 139 35.19 10.75 15.12
N SER A 140 34.41 10.34 16.12
CA SER A 140 34.92 9.75 17.37
C SER A 140 35.45 8.34 17.18
N MET A 141 35.06 7.66 16.11
CA MET A 141 35.66 6.39 15.68
C MET A 141 37.12 6.61 15.24
N GLY A 142 37.96 5.57 15.41
CA GLY A 142 39.39 5.64 15.10
C GLY A 142 39.65 6.11 13.67
N LYS A 143 40.80 6.76 13.42
CA LYS A 143 41.15 7.33 12.10
C LYS A 143 41.05 6.32 10.96
N ASP A 144 41.38 5.06 11.25
CA ASP A 144 41.38 3.96 10.29
C ASP A 144 40.12 3.08 10.37
N TYR A 145 39.13 3.45 11.19
CA TYR A 145 37.90 2.71 11.32
C TYR A 145 37.05 2.84 10.05
N GLU A 146 36.78 1.69 9.43
CA GLU A 146 35.88 1.56 8.31
C GLU A 146 34.51 1.10 8.82
N VAL A 147 33.46 1.87 8.51
CA VAL A 147 32.11 1.54 8.94
C VAL A 147 31.68 0.27 8.20
N PRO A 148 31.37 -0.85 8.89
CA PRO A 148 30.96 -2.07 8.22
C PRO A 148 29.63 -1.87 7.49
N TRP A 149 29.35 -2.72 6.51
CA TRP A 149 28.03 -2.81 5.90
C TRP A 149 27.05 -3.36 6.92
N LEU A 150 25.88 -2.73 7.06
CA LEU A 150 24.82 -3.28 7.88
C LEU A 150 24.20 -4.47 7.13
N PRO A 151 24.05 -5.66 7.75
CA PRO A 151 23.36 -6.77 7.11
C PRO A 151 21.94 -6.38 6.71
N TYR A 152 21.47 -6.88 5.58
CA TYR A 152 20.15 -6.56 5.03
C TYR A 152 19.02 -6.79 6.04
N GLU A 153 19.01 -7.95 6.71
CA GLU A 153 17.99 -8.28 7.71
C GLU A 153 18.02 -7.32 8.90
N ASN A 154 19.21 -6.98 9.39
CA ASN A 154 19.35 -6.03 10.49
C ASN A 154 18.85 -4.63 10.10
N PHE A 155 19.11 -4.19 8.86
CA PHE A 155 18.57 -2.94 8.34
C PHE A 155 17.03 -2.99 8.27
N TYR A 156 16.49 -4.06 7.68
CA TYR A 156 15.07 -4.24 7.49
C TYR A 156 14.30 -4.23 8.82
N ASP A 157 14.76 -5.04 9.79
CA ASP A 157 14.12 -5.14 11.09
C ASP A 157 14.28 -3.88 11.93
N PHE A 158 15.49 -3.30 11.98
CA PHE A 158 15.74 -2.13 12.82
C PHE A 158 14.95 -0.91 12.35
N PHE A 159 15.03 -0.60 11.05
CA PHE A 159 14.32 0.56 10.51
C PHE A 159 12.82 0.30 10.35
N GLY A 160 12.41 -0.94 10.10
CA GLY A 160 11.00 -1.33 10.13
C GLY A 160 10.35 -1.14 11.50
N GLN A 161 11.02 -1.57 12.57
CA GLN A 161 10.58 -1.32 13.94
C GLN A 161 10.54 0.17 14.27
N MET A 162 11.54 0.94 13.78
CA MET A 162 11.55 2.38 13.94
C MET A 162 10.37 3.05 13.22
N THR A 163 10.04 2.61 12.00
CA THR A 163 8.87 3.07 11.25
C THR A 163 7.58 2.80 12.02
N MET A 164 7.39 1.60 12.55
CA MET A 164 6.19 1.27 13.34
C MET A 164 6.05 2.20 14.56
N LYS A 165 7.15 2.46 15.29
CA LYS A 165 7.15 3.41 16.41
C LYS A 165 6.83 4.83 15.97
N ILE A 166 7.35 5.28 14.82
CA ILE A 166 7.03 6.61 14.28
C ILE A 166 5.54 6.72 13.96
N VAL A 167 4.96 5.72 13.29
CA VAL A 167 3.53 5.69 12.95
C VAL A 167 2.66 5.75 14.20
N GLU A 168 3.04 5.03 15.26
CA GLU A 168 2.36 5.03 16.55
C GLU A 168 2.47 6.39 17.26
N GLU A 169 3.68 6.94 17.39
CA GLU A 169 3.94 8.21 18.07
C GLU A 169 3.29 9.41 17.37
N GLN A 170 3.19 9.37 16.04
CA GLN A 170 2.57 10.45 15.25
C GLN A 170 1.06 10.23 15.04
N HIS A 171 0.49 9.14 15.55
CA HIS A 171 -0.91 8.78 15.38
C HIS A 171 -1.35 8.72 13.90
N TRP A 172 -0.47 8.25 13.01
CA TRP A 172 -0.72 8.27 11.57
C TRP A 172 -1.65 7.16 11.06
N GLN A 173 -1.93 6.13 11.86
CA GLN A 173 -2.69 4.98 11.40
C GLN A 173 -4.09 5.37 10.88
N GLU A 174 -4.82 6.22 11.62
CA GLU A 174 -6.15 6.71 11.19
C GLU A 174 -6.07 7.49 9.88
N THR A 175 -4.98 8.23 9.67
CA THR A 175 -4.75 8.95 8.41
C THR A 175 -4.46 7.97 7.28
N PHE A 176 -3.68 6.91 7.52
CA PHE A 176 -3.41 5.88 6.53
C PHE A 176 -4.69 5.15 6.11
N ASP A 177 -5.58 4.89 7.06
CA ASP A 177 -6.86 4.22 6.80
C ASP A 177 -7.74 5.09 5.91
N MET A 178 -7.89 6.37 6.25
CA MET A 178 -8.63 7.35 5.44
C MET A 178 -8.03 7.49 4.03
N LEU A 179 -6.70 7.63 3.92
CA LEU A 179 -6.02 7.73 2.64
C LEU A 179 -6.17 6.45 1.80
N TRP A 180 -6.24 5.29 2.47
CA TRP A 180 -6.51 4.04 1.80
C TRP A 180 -7.97 4.03 1.31
N GLU A 181 -8.96 4.33 2.12
CA GLU A 181 -10.37 4.33 1.68
C GLU A 181 -10.65 5.29 0.51
N HIS A 182 -9.95 6.42 0.46
CA HIS A 182 -10.15 7.47 -0.54
C HIS A 182 -9.09 7.50 -1.65
N ARG A 183 -8.51 6.34 -2.01
CA ARG A 183 -7.57 6.27 -3.15
C ARG A 183 -8.23 6.72 -4.46
N ALA A 184 -7.43 7.32 -5.33
CA ALA A 184 -7.83 7.79 -6.66
C ALA A 184 -7.02 7.12 -7.78
N HIS A 185 -7.41 7.36 -9.04
CA HIS A 185 -6.66 6.84 -10.20
C HIS A 185 -5.23 7.37 -10.25
N GLU A 186 -5.03 8.66 -9.91
CA GLU A 186 -3.72 9.31 -9.95
C GLU A 186 -2.74 8.77 -8.90
N ASP A 187 -3.21 8.01 -7.90
CA ASP A 187 -2.38 7.42 -6.84
C ASP A 187 -1.55 6.23 -7.31
N TYR A 188 -1.85 5.69 -8.49
CA TYR A 188 -1.13 4.56 -9.07
C TYR A 188 -0.19 5.01 -10.19
N ASN A 189 0.92 4.31 -10.33
CA ASN A 189 1.89 4.55 -11.38
C ASN A 189 1.72 3.53 -12.52
N GLY A 190 1.66 4.01 -13.76
CA GLY A 190 1.52 3.18 -14.96
C GLY A 190 0.16 2.49 -15.08
N SER A 191 0.11 1.32 -15.72
CA SER A 191 -1.10 0.49 -15.96
C SER A 191 -1.05 -0.83 -15.17
N SER A 192 -0.99 -0.73 -13.84
CA SER A 192 -0.80 -1.92 -12.99
C SER A 192 -2.09 -2.77 -12.88
N THR A 193 -1.96 -4.09 -12.64
CA THR A 193 -3.12 -4.94 -12.32
C THR A 193 -3.88 -4.44 -11.09
N LYS A 194 -3.18 -3.85 -10.12
CA LYS A 194 -3.78 -3.27 -8.91
C LYS A 194 -4.60 -2.03 -9.21
N GLN A 195 -4.11 -1.14 -10.06
CA GLN A 195 -4.86 0.01 -10.56
C GLN A 195 -6.08 -0.47 -11.35
N ARG A 196 -5.92 -1.42 -12.28
CA ARG A 196 -7.07 -1.97 -13.03
C ARG A 196 -8.11 -2.63 -12.12
N ASP A 197 -7.68 -3.34 -11.08
CA ASP A 197 -8.61 -3.95 -10.12
C ASP A 197 -9.29 -2.88 -9.25
N PHE A 198 -8.57 -1.81 -8.88
CA PHE A 198 -9.14 -0.63 -8.23
C PHE A 198 -10.16 0.05 -9.15
N GLU A 199 -9.80 0.41 -10.38
CA GLU A 199 -10.70 0.99 -11.39
C GLU A 199 -11.92 0.11 -11.65
N ARG A 200 -11.76 -1.21 -11.71
CA ARG A 200 -12.89 -2.14 -11.85
C ARG A 200 -13.81 -2.12 -10.65
N SER A 201 -13.27 -1.98 -9.44
CA SER A 201 -14.07 -1.82 -8.23
C SER A 201 -14.74 -0.45 -8.15
N TRP A 202 -14.05 0.58 -8.64
CA TRP A 202 -14.47 1.99 -8.55
C TRP A 202 -15.50 2.36 -9.60
N TYR A 203 -15.26 2.02 -10.86
CA TYR A 203 -16.17 2.23 -11.99
C TYR A 203 -17.13 1.06 -12.21
N HIS A 204 -17.18 0.10 -11.29
CA HIS A 204 -18.03 -1.08 -11.38
C HIS A 204 -17.96 -1.84 -12.72
N SER A 205 -16.86 -1.74 -13.48
CA SER A 205 -16.76 -2.25 -14.87
C SER A 205 -16.77 -3.79 -15.02
N ARG A 206 -17.15 -4.51 -13.97
CA ARG A 206 -17.56 -5.93 -14.02
C ARG A 206 -19.06 -6.12 -14.22
N SER A 207 -19.91 -5.12 -13.97
CA SER A 207 -21.31 -5.16 -14.40
C SER A 207 -21.36 -4.99 -15.92
N LEU A 208 -22.18 -5.80 -16.57
CA LEU A 208 -22.35 -5.82 -18.03
C LEU A 208 -23.09 -4.56 -18.56
N GLU A 209 -23.41 -3.61 -17.67
CA GLU A 209 -24.27 -2.48 -17.97
C GLU A 209 -23.42 -1.28 -18.36
N LYS A 210 -23.57 -0.93 -19.63
CA LYS A 210 -22.93 0.20 -20.31
C LYS A 210 -23.24 1.49 -19.54
N GLU A 211 -22.20 2.20 -19.11
CA GLU A 211 -22.32 3.55 -18.54
C GLU A 211 -23.06 4.44 -19.55
N LEU A 212 -24.26 4.91 -19.19
CA LEU A 212 -25.01 5.90 -19.97
C LEU A 212 -24.58 7.30 -19.53
N SER A 213 -24.29 8.19 -20.48
CA SER A 213 -23.96 9.59 -20.15
C SER A 213 -25.22 10.37 -19.74
N LEU A 214 -25.05 11.43 -18.93
CA LEU A 214 -26.14 12.35 -18.55
C LEU A 214 -26.89 12.93 -19.77
N GLU A 215 -26.20 13.08 -20.90
CA GLU A 215 -26.78 13.56 -22.16
C GLU A 215 -27.67 12.50 -22.83
N GLN A 216 -27.33 11.21 -22.67
CA GLN A 216 -28.12 10.09 -23.19
C GLN A 216 -29.38 9.84 -22.35
N ILE A 217 -29.34 10.14 -21.06
CA ILE A 217 -30.50 10.07 -20.15
C ILE A 217 -31.49 11.20 -20.46
N ARG A 218 -30.99 12.38 -20.84
CA ARG A 218 -31.85 13.55 -21.12
C ARG A 218 -32.61 13.47 -22.45
N GLY A 219 -32.16 12.64 -23.38
CA GLY A 219 -32.76 12.49 -24.73
C GLY A 219 -33.85 11.43 -24.83
N ASN A 220 -33.97 10.53 -23.85
CA ASN A 220 -35.02 9.53 -23.80
C ASN A 220 -35.96 9.87 -22.65
N ASP A 221 -37.23 10.17 -22.94
CA ASP A 221 -38.34 10.18 -21.97
C ASP A 221 -38.65 8.74 -21.49
N ALA A 222 -37.61 7.97 -21.16
CA ALA A 222 -37.73 6.69 -20.52
C ALA A 222 -37.78 6.96 -19.02
N GLU A 223 -38.90 6.60 -18.38
CA GLU A 223 -39.01 6.51 -16.94
C GLU A 223 -37.72 5.87 -16.41
N LEU A 224 -37.00 6.61 -15.55
CA LEU A 224 -35.84 6.07 -14.85
C LEU A 224 -36.32 4.78 -14.18
N PRO A 225 -35.75 3.61 -14.50
CA PRO A 225 -36.12 2.40 -13.79
C PRO A 225 -35.87 2.68 -12.32
N VAL A 226 -36.85 2.40 -11.47
CA VAL A 226 -36.84 2.60 -10.01
C VAL A 226 -35.56 2.06 -9.35
N ASN A 227 -34.83 1.19 -10.06
CA ASN A 227 -33.51 0.67 -9.70
C ASN A 227 -32.33 1.66 -9.80
N ALA A 228 -32.47 2.84 -10.41
CA ALA A 228 -31.35 3.78 -10.58
C ALA A 228 -31.09 4.66 -9.34
N MET A 229 -31.95 4.63 -8.31
CA MET A 229 -31.76 5.39 -7.07
C MET A 229 -31.53 4.54 -5.82
N CYS A 230 -31.53 3.21 -5.92
CA CYS A 230 -31.27 2.35 -4.78
C CYS A 230 -29.92 1.64 -4.90
N HIS A 231 -28.91 2.23 -4.26
CA HIS A 231 -27.90 1.43 -3.56
C HIS A 231 -28.62 0.52 -2.54
N ALA A 232 -28.98 -0.69 -2.94
CA ALA A 232 -29.30 -1.77 -2.00
C ALA A 232 -29.31 -3.10 -2.74
N ALA A 233 -28.46 -4.02 -2.26
CA ALA A 233 -28.39 -5.43 -2.63
C ALA A 233 -28.03 -5.74 -4.10
N VAL A 234 -26.93 -6.48 -4.27
CA VAL A 234 -26.91 -7.53 -5.29
C VAL A 234 -28.21 -8.29 -5.10
N GLN A 235 -29.17 -8.17 -6.01
CA GLN A 235 -30.43 -8.91 -5.91
C GLN A 235 -30.08 -10.35 -5.59
N SER A 236 -30.48 -10.81 -4.41
CA SER A 236 -30.18 -12.17 -4.01
C SER A 236 -30.90 -13.09 -5.01
N PHE A 237 -30.39 -14.31 -5.20
CA PHE A 237 -31.13 -15.29 -5.99
C PHE A 237 -32.58 -15.42 -5.50
N GLU A 238 -32.81 -15.17 -4.21
CA GLU A 238 -34.13 -15.16 -3.59
C GLU A 238 -35.08 -14.07 -4.13
N GLU A 239 -34.57 -12.90 -4.51
CA GLU A 239 -35.38 -11.80 -5.06
C GLU A 239 -35.76 -12.00 -6.54
N GLN A 240 -35.11 -12.91 -7.28
CA GLN A 240 -35.56 -13.29 -8.62
C GLN A 240 -36.67 -14.35 -8.61
N LEU A 241 -37.10 -14.84 -7.44
CA LEU A 241 -38.08 -15.93 -7.26
C LEU A 241 -39.52 -15.41 -7.07
N PHE A 242 -40.09 -14.72 -8.06
CA PHE A 242 -41.44 -14.13 -7.95
C PHE A 242 -42.63 -15.06 -8.32
N ASP A 243 -42.42 -16.37 -8.47
CA ASP A 243 -43.55 -17.29 -8.70
C ASP A 243 -43.26 -18.70 -8.14
N GLU A 244 -43.72 -18.96 -6.90
CA GLU A 244 -43.42 -20.19 -6.14
C GLU A 244 -43.80 -21.48 -6.90
N GLU A 245 -44.84 -21.41 -7.75
CA GLU A 245 -45.38 -22.58 -8.44
C GLU A 245 -44.52 -22.98 -9.65
N GLN A 246 -44.04 -22.00 -10.41
CA GLN A 246 -43.10 -22.22 -11.52
C GLN A 246 -41.74 -22.73 -11.04
N ILE A 247 -41.31 -22.28 -9.86
CA ILE A 247 -40.04 -22.70 -9.26
C ILE A 247 -40.11 -24.17 -8.83
N LYS A 248 -41.22 -24.63 -8.25
CA LYS A 248 -41.38 -26.05 -7.89
C LYS A 248 -41.30 -26.95 -9.11
N GLN A 249 -41.92 -26.56 -10.22
CA GLN A 249 -41.84 -27.29 -11.48
C GLN A 249 -40.42 -27.27 -12.08
N PHE A 250 -39.75 -26.12 -12.08
CA PHE A 250 -38.38 -26.00 -12.57
C PHE A 250 -37.39 -26.81 -11.71
N VAL A 251 -37.49 -26.73 -10.38
CA VAL A 251 -36.63 -27.49 -9.46
C VAL A 251 -36.77 -29.00 -9.72
N GLN A 252 -37.96 -29.51 -10.03
CA GLN A 252 -38.14 -30.92 -10.38
C GLN A 252 -37.41 -31.34 -11.67
N THR A 253 -37.14 -30.41 -12.60
CA THR A 253 -36.38 -30.70 -13.84
C THR A 253 -34.86 -30.74 -13.63
N LEU A 254 -34.37 -30.28 -12.48
CA LEU A 254 -32.94 -30.20 -12.19
C LEU A 254 -32.39 -31.53 -11.63
N PRO A 255 -31.08 -31.80 -11.81
CA PRO A 255 -30.40 -32.92 -11.17
C PRO A 255 -30.46 -32.86 -9.64
N ASP A 256 -30.45 -34.04 -8.99
CA ASP A 256 -30.62 -34.19 -7.54
C ASP A 256 -29.70 -33.29 -6.69
N MET A 257 -28.43 -33.19 -7.08
CA MET A 257 -27.45 -32.33 -6.41
C MET A 257 -27.79 -30.83 -6.53
N ASP A 258 -28.31 -30.40 -7.68
CA ASP A 258 -28.64 -28.99 -7.91
C ASP A 258 -29.94 -28.62 -7.18
N ARG A 259 -30.89 -29.56 -7.05
CA ARG A 259 -32.08 -29.40 -6.19
C ARG A 259 -31.73 -29.21 -4.73
N GLN A 260 -30.81 -30.03 -4.20
CA GLN A 260 -30.36 -29.92 -2.81
C GLN A 260 -29.67 -28.57 -2.53
N ILE A 261 -28.86 -28.07 -3.47
CA ILE A 261 -28.24 -26.74 -3.34
C ILE A 261 -29.30 -25.64 -3.24
N ILE A 262 -30.36 -25.70 -4.07
CA ILE A 262 -31.45 -24.72 -4.03
C ILE A 262 -32.23 -24.81 -2.71
N MET A 263 -32.57 -26.01 -2.25
CA MET A 263 -33.30 -26.19 -0.98
C MET A 263 -32.52 -25.65 0.21
N LEU A 264 -31.21 -25.91 0.28
CA LEU A 264 -30.36 -25.37 1.35
C LEU A 264 -30.22 -23.84 1.26
N ARG A 265 -30.20 -23.27 0.04
CA ARG A 265 -30.26 -21.82 -0.15
C ARG A 265 -31.59 -21.21 0.29
N MET A 266 -32.72 -21.89 0.03
CA MET A 266 -34.04 -21.45 0.53
C MET A 266 -34.14 -21.51 2.06
N GLN A 267 -33.34 -22.36 2.70
CA GLN A 267 -33.18 -22.42 4.15
C GLN A 267 -32.18 -21.38 4.70
N ASN A 268 -31.73 -20.44 3.86
CA ASN A 268 -30.75 -19.39 4.17
C ASN A 268 -29.34 -19.87 4.52
N ASP A 269 -28.95 -21.10 4.15
CA ASP A 269 -27.57 -21.55 4.35
C ASP A 269 -26.59 -20.76 3.47
N THR A 270 -25.41 -20.45 4.03
CA THR A 270 -24.32 -19.81 3.29
C THR A 270 -23.68 -20.80 2.31
N LEU A 271 -23.02 -20.29 1.25
CA LEU A 271 -22.33 -21.15 0.26
C LEU A 271 -21.26 -22.05 0.88
N ALA A 272 -20.63 -21.61 1.97
CA ALA A 272 -19.64 -22.37 2.71
C ALA A 272 -20.28 -23.51 3.52
N GLU A 273 -21.46 -23.29 4.11
CA GLU A 273 -22.22 -24.31 4.83
C GLU A 273 -22.79 -25.36 3.88
N ILE A 274 -23.29 -24.94 2.72
CA ILE A 274 -23.77 -25.85 1.67
C ILE A 274 -22.63 -26.72 1.15
N ALA A 275 -21.44 -26.14 0.94
CA ALA A 275 -20.28 -26.90 0.52
C ALA A 275 -19.90 -27.98 1.55
N ARG A 276 -19.99 -27.65 2.84
CA ARG A 276 -19.73 -28.60 3.94
C ARG A 276 -20.78 -29.71 4.02
N LYS A 277 -22.07 -29.37 3.91
CA LYS A 277 -23.19 -30.32 3.98
C LYS A 277 -23.22 -31.30 2.79
N LEU A 278 -22.81 -30.84 1.61
CA LEU A 278 -22.82 -31.62 0.36
C LEU A 278 -21.44 -32.16 -0.04
N ASN A 279 -20.44 -32.09 0.85
CA ASN A 279 -19.06 -32.56 0.63
C ASN A 279 -18.37 -31.99 -0.62
N PHE A 280 -18.59 -30.71 -0.94
CA PHE A 280 -17.84 -30.02 -1.98
C PHE A 280 -16.49 -29.51 -1.46
N ALA A 281 -15.46 -29.55 -2.32
CA ALA A 281 -14.11 -29.12 -1.99
C ALA A 281 -13.99 -27.64 -1.57
N ASN A 282 -14.89 -26.77 -2.06
CA ASN A 282 -14.92 -25.35 -1.71
C ASN A 282 -16.28 -24.70 -2.04
N ALA A 283 -16.57 -23.57 -1.40
CA ALA A 283 -17.76 -22.74 -1.66
C ALA A 283 -17.85 -22.27 -3.12
N GLY A 284 -16.71 -22.16 -3.82
CA GLY A 284 -16.65 -21.80 -5.24
C GLY A 284 -17.30 -22.84 -6.15
N SER A 285 -17.29 -24.11 -5.78
CA SER A 285 -17.93 -25.21 -6.54
C SER A 285 -19.46 -25.09 -6.49
N VAL A 286 -20.00 -24.71 -5.33
CA VAL A 286 -21.43 -24.43 -5.14
C VAL A 286 -21.84 -23.18 -5.91
N SER A 287 -21.02 -22.12 -5.87
CA SER A 287 -21.25 -20.88 -6.63
C SER A 287 -21.31 -21.13 -8.15
N LYS A 288 -20.41 -21.95 -8.70
CA LYS A 288 -20.42 -22.33 -10.11
C LYS A 288 -21.67 -23.10 -10.51
N ARG A 289 -22.14 -24.03 -9.65
CA ARG A 289 -23.41 -24.75 -9.88
C ARG A 289 -24.60 -23.81 -9.84
N LEU A 290 -24.67 -22.89 -8.87
CA LEU A 290 -25.73 -21.87 -8.83
C LEU A 290 -25.74 -20.98 -10.06
N ALA A 291 -24.58 -20.57 -10.58
CA ALA A 291 -24.50 -19.81 -11.82
C ALA A 291 -25.03 -20.61 -13.03
N LYS A 292 -24.78 -21.93 -13.07
CA LYS A 292 -25.32 -22.82 -14.10
C LYS A 292 -26.85 -22.96 -14.00
N ILE A 293 -27.37 -23.12 -12.78
CA ILE A 293 -28.81 -23.19 -12.49
C ILE A 293 -29.50 -21.89 -12.92
N ARG A 294 -28.90 -20.72 -12.60
CA ARG A 294 -29.44 -19.41 -13.02
C ARG A 294 -29.57 -19.31 -14.54
N LYS A 295 -28.54 -19.73 -15.28
CA LYS A 295 -28.60 -19.78 -16.76
C LYS A 295 -29.71 -20.71 -17.27
N GLN A 296 -29.91 -21.86 -16.62
CA GLN A 296 -30.99 -22.79 -16.98
C GLN A 296 -32.37 -22.20 -16.69
N LEU A 297 -32.51 -21.47 -15.58
CA LEU A 297 -33.76 -20.78 -15.20
C LEU A 297 -34.10 -19.66 -16.21
N GLU A 298 -33.11 -18.88 -16.63
CA GLU A 298 -33.29 -17.85 -17.67
C GLU A 298 -33.70 -18.44 -19.02
N ILE A 299 -33.17 -19.61 -19.38
CA ILE A 299 -33.59 -20.33 -20.59
C ILE A 299 -35.02 -20.86 -20.44
N TYR A 300 -35.37 -21.39 -19.27
CA TYR A 300 -36.71 -21.91 -18.97
C TYR A 300 -37.77 -20.81 -19.03
N ARG A 301 -37.47 -19.61 -18.49
CA ARG A 301 -38.38 -18.44 -18.53
C ARG A 301 -38.61 -17.85 -19.92
N LYS A 302 -37.76 -18.15 -20.89
CA LYS A 302 -37.87 -17.68 -22.28
C LYS A 302 -38.61 -18.66 -23.20
N LYS A 303 -39.00 -19.82 -22.69
CA LYS A 303 -39.85 -20.81 -23.38
C LYS A 303 -41.29 -20.63 -22.95
#